data_AF-A0A2H0RBH3-F1
#
_entry.id   AF-A0A2H0RBH3-F1
#
_cell.length_a   1.000
_cell.length_b   1.000
_cell.length_c   1.000
_cell.angle_alpha   90.00
_cell.angle_beta   90.00
_cell.angle_gamma   90.00
#
_symmetry.space_group_name_H-M   'P 1'
#
loop_
_entity.id
_entity.type
_entity.pdbx_description
1 polymer ?
#
loop_
_entity_poly.entity_id
_entity_poly.type
_entity_poly.pdbx_seq_one_letter_code
_entity_poly.pdbx_strand_id
1 'polypeptide(L)'
;MNNNFLPLLITSFDLLILILILFYWGFLLLKEKKLNARKRKINEEYTEIVKKAHDKANRIIEKSEYISKALEESANQTFLEVLDGLKSSSTNFYSRIEQKYEQQNLDVINQVSHKNSKDLEEFSKIYRQNLSVMQEDMKKTINKELESSVEEVKKYKQEKLDNIDSMLHEKINALATKLLPDFISISDHEEMFKKAVEEAKKEGLFN
;
A
#
# COMPACT_ATOMS: atom_id res chain seq x y z
N MET A 1 52.82 -31.92 141.43
CA MET A 1 52.86 -32.02 139.95
C MET A 1 51.66 -31.28 139.41
N ASN A 2 51.90 -30.23 138.61
CA ASN A 2 50.94 -29.18 138.29
C ASN A 2 50.06 -29.62 137.08
N ASN A 3 48.80 -30.00 137.31
CA ASN A 3 47.88 -30.57 136.31
C ASN A 3 47.25 -29.53 135.34
N ASN A 4 47.77 -28.30 135.30
CA ASN A 4 47.24 -27.23 134.44
C ASN A 4 47.81 -27.23 133.01
N PHE A 5 48.68 -28.17 132.64
CA PHE A 5 49.36 -28.20 131.34
C PHE A 5 48.46 -28.67 130.17
N LEU A 6 47.54 -29.61 130.43
CA LEU A 6 46.59 -30.16 129.46
C LEU A 6 45.56 -29.13 128.93
N PRO A 7 44.86 -28.34 129.79
CA PRO A 7 43.91 -27.34 129.31
C PRO A 7 44.57 -26.16 128.57
N LEU A 8 45.81 -25.81 128.89
CA LEU A 8 46.61 -24.79 128.17
C LEU A 8 47.03 -25.26 126.76
N LEU A 9 47.33 -26.55 126.59
CA LEU A 9 47.58 -27.14 125.27
C LEU A 9 46.33 -27.20 124.39
N ILE A 10 45.17 -27.53 124.97
CA ILE A 10 43.90 -27.59 124.23
C ILE A 10 43.48 -26.19 123.77
N THR A 11 43.52 -25.20 124.66
CA THR A 11 43.17 -23.80 124.32
C THR A 11 44.10 -23.16 123.30
N SER A 12 45.41 -23.47 123.31
CA SER A 12 46.34 -23.00 122.28
C SER A 12 46.14 -23.68 120.92
N PHE A 13 45.79 -24.97 120.92
CA PHE A 13 45.43 -25.69 119.70
C PHE A 13 44.13 -25.16 119.07
N ASP A 14 43.11 -24.90 119.89
CA ASP A 14 41.85 -24.28 119.44
C ASP A 14 42.08 -22.88 118.88
N LEU A 15 42.95 -22.08 119.50
CA LEU A 15 43.30 -20.73 119.02
C LEU A 15 44.04 -20.78 117.66
N LEU A 16 44.92 -21.78 117.48
CA LEU A 16 45.61 -22.02 116.22
C LEU A 16 44.63 -22.44 115.11
N ILE A 17 43.66 -23.31 115.42
CA ILE A 17 42.57 -23.67 114.50
C ILE A 17 41.76 -22.42 114.12
N LEU A 18 41.42 -21.58 115.08
CA LEU A 18 40.65 -20.35 114.85
C LEU A 18 41.41 -19.37 113.93
N ILE A 19 42.72 -19.23 114.13
CA ILE A 19 43.59 -18.42 113.25
C ILE A 19 43.63 -19.01 111.84
N LEU A 20 43.74 -20.32 111.69
CA LEU A 20 43.71 -20.97 110.38
C LEU A 20 42.37 -20.79 109.67
N ILE A 21 41.25 -20.86 110.41
CA ILE A 21 39.91 -20.61 109.87
C ILE A 21 39.80 -19.16 109.39
N LEU A 22 40.24 -18.18 110.20
CA LEU A 22 40.21 -16.76 109.82
C LEU A 22 41.11 -16.48 108.61
N PHE A 23 42.30 -17.09 108.54
CA PHE A 23 43.20 -16.98 107.40
C PHE A 23 42.57 -17.59 106.13
N TYR A 24 41.97 -18.78 106.25
CA TYR A 24 41.26 -19.44 105.15
C TYR A 24 40.08 -18.59 104.67
N TRP A 25 39.30 -18.00 105.58
CA TRP A 25 38.17 -17.13 105.25
C TRP A 25 38.64 -15.83 104.57
N GLY A 26 39.71 -15.21 105.05
CA GLY A 26 40.34 -14.05 104.40
C GLY A 26 40.86 -14.37 103.00
N PHE A 27 41.47 -15.56 102.82
CA PHE A 27 41.90 -16.05 101.52
C PHE A 27 40.72 -16.26 100.55
N LEU A 28 39.61 -16.83 101.04
CA LEU A 28 38.38 -16.99 100.25
C LEU A 28 37.80 -15.64 99.80
N LEU A 29 37.70 -14.66 100.71
CA LEU A 29 37.22 -13.31 100.38
C LEU A 29 38.11 -12.60 99.34
N LEU A 30 39.43 -12.76 99.43
CA LEU A 30 40.36 -12.24 98.42
C LEU A 30 40.18 -12.94 97.05
N LYS A 31 39.96 -14.25 97.05
CA LYS A 31 39.68 -15.03 95.83
C LYS A 31 38.35 -14.62 95.21
N GLU A 32 37.31 -14.40 96.01
CA GLU A 32 36.02 -13.90 95.57
C GLU A 32 36.13 -12.49 94.97
N LYS A 33 36.85 -11.57 95.62
CA LYS A 33 37.10 -10.22 95.05
C LYS A 33 37.81 -10.30 93.70
N LYS A 34 38.85 -11.15 93.57
CA LYS A 34 39.56 -11.35 92.30
C LYS A 34 38.66 -11.97 91.23
N LEU A 35 37.82 -12.95 91.59
CA LEU A 35 36.86 -13.56 90.67
C LEU A 35 35.78 -12.57 90.23
N ASN A 36 35.25 -11.76 91.14
CA ASN A 36 34.25 -10.73 90.83
C ASN A 36 34.84 -9.63 89.94
N ALA A 37 36.09 -9.21 90.18
CA ALA A 37 36.79 -8.27 89.30
C ALA A 37 37.00 -8.86 87.88
N ARG A 38 37.42 -10.12 87.78
CA ARG A 38 37.54 -10.82 86.49
C ARG A 38 36.19 -10.97 85.79
N LYS A 39 35.13 -11.37 86.50
CA LYS A 39 33.77 -11.48 85.97
C LYS A 39 33.25 -10.14 85.44
N ARG A 40 33.49 -9.04 86.17
CA ARG A 40 33.14 -7.68 85.72
C ARG A 40 33.87 -7.31 84.45
N LYS A 41 35.19 -7.50 84.41
CA LYS A 41 36.00 -7.22 83.21
C LYS A 41 35.56 -8.04 82.00
N ILE A 42 35.29 -9.34 82.18
CA ILE A 42 34.77 -10.21 81.11
C ILE A 42 33.38 -9.72 80.64
N ASN A 43 32.51 -9.28 81.56
CA ASN A 43 31.20 -8.76 81.21
C ASN A 43 31.28 -7.41 80.47
N GLU A 44 32.20 -6.54 80.86
CA GLU A 44 32.51 -5.29 80.17
C GLU A 44 33.06 -5.54 78.76
N GLU A 45 34.02 -6.44 78.59
CA GLU A 45 34.54 -6.84 77.28
C GLU A 45 33.44 -7.48 76.41
N TYR A 46 32.60 -8.35 76.99
CA TYR A 46 31.48 -8.96 76.26
C TYR A 46 30.46 -7.92 75.80
N THR A 47 30.07 -7.00 76.68
CA THR A 47 29.13 -5.91 76.32
C THR A 47 29.72 -4.96 75.28
N GLU A 48 31.03 -4.67 75.34
CA GLU A 48 31.71 -3.88 74.32
C GLU A 48 31.75 -4.60 72.96
N ILE A 49 32.02 -5.91 72.94
CA ILE A 49 32.00 -6.72 71.70
C ILE A 49 30.59 -6.74 71.10
N VAL A 50 29.56 -6.97 71.92
CA VAL A 50 28.15 -6.95 71.48
C VAL A 50 27.78 -5.58 70.93
N LYS A 51 28.20 -4.49 71.60
CA LYS A 51 27.96 -3.12 71.12
C LYS A 51 28.63 -2.87 69.77
N LYS A 52 29.93 -3.23 69.62
CA LYS A 52 30.65 -3.10 68.34
C LYS A 52 30.02 -3.92 67.22
N ALA A 53 29.55 -5.13 67.54
CA ALA A 53 28.86 -5.98 66.58
C ALA A 53 27.53 -5.35 66.14
N HIS A 54 26.76 -4.80 67.08
CA HIS A 54 25.51 -4.10 66.80
C HIS A 54 25.72 -2.83 65.98
N ASP A 55 26.71 -2.00 66.34
CA ASP A 55 27.07 -0.80 65.58
C ASP A 55 27.52 -1.15 64.15
N LYS A 56 28.29 -2.24 63.99
CA LYS A 56 28.70 -2.72 62.66
C LYS A 56 27.51 -3.23 61.85
N ALA A 57 26.58 -3.96 62.48
CA ALA A 57 25.36 -4.42 61.84
C ALA A 57 24.49 -3.26 61.37
N ASN A 58 24.28 -2.24 62.22
CA ASN A 58 23.51 -1.05 61.87
C ASN A 58 24.13 -0.28 60.69
N ARG A 59 25.46 -0.11 60.68
CA ARG A 59 26.15 0.50 59.53
C ARG A 59 26.01 -0.29 58.24
N ILE A 60 25.93 -1.62 58.32
CA ILE A 60 25.69 -2.47 57.14
C ILE A 60 24.27 -2.28 56.64
N ILE A 61 23.28 -2.22 57.55
CA ILE A 61 21.88 -1.97 57.21
C ILE A 61 21.73 -0.60 56.55
N GLU A 62 22.27 0.47 57.14
CA GLU A 62 22.23 1.82 56.58
C GLU A 62 22.86 1.89 55.18
N LYS A 63 24.02 1.26 54.99
CA LYS A 63 24.67 1.17 53.68
C LYS A 63 23.84 0.38 52.68
N SER A 64 23.23 -0.72 53.12
CA SER A 64 22.36 -1.54 52.27
C SER A 64 21.14 -0.75 51.82
N GLU A 65 20.49 -0.01 52.71
CA GLU A 65 19.36 0.84 52.37
C GLU A 65 19.73 1.95 51.39
N TYR A 66 20.90 2.59 51.60
CA TYR A 66 21.42 3.58 50.66
C TYR A 66 21.67 2.99 49.27
N ILE A 67 22.34 1.82 49.21
CA ILE A 67 22.60 1.13 47.94
C ILE A 67 21.29 0.71 47.27
N SER A 68 20.33 0.20 48.02
CA SER A 68 19.01 -0.18 47.48
C SER A 68 18.30 1.02 46.84
N LYS A 69 18.30 2.18 47.51
CA LYS A 69 17.71 3.41 46.94
C LYS A 69 18.43 3.87 45.68
N ALA A 70 19.76 3.91 45.72
CA ALA A 70 20.56 4.30 44.55
C ALA A 70 20.36 3.33 43.36
N LEU A 71 20.19 2.04 43.65
CA LEU A 71 19.92 1.02 42.64
C LEU A 71 18.51 1.16 42.05
N GLU A 72 17.51 1.50 42.87
CA GLU A 72 16.15 1.79 42.41
C GLU A 72 16.12 3.05 41.53
N GLU A 73 16.80 4.12 41.91
CA GLU A 73 16.94 5.34 41.10
C GLU A 73 17.64 5.07 39.77
N SER A 74 18.76 4.33 39.79
CA SER A 74 19.50 3.96 38.58
C SER A 74 18.70 3.03 37.67
N ALA A 75 17.95 2.08 38.23
CA ALA A 75 17.06 1.20 37.48
C ALA A 75 15.92 2.01 36.83
N ASN A 76 15.31 2.94 37.56
CA ASN A 76 14.28 3.83 37.04
C ASN A 76 14.81 4.71 35.91
N GLN A 77 16.00 5.30 36.06
CA GLN A 77 16.61 6.09 35.00
C GLN A 77 16.89 5.25 33.75
N THR A 78 17.50 4.07 33.92
CA THR A 78 17.75 3.14 32.81
C THR A 78 16.46 2.74 32.11
N PHE A 79 15.40 2.49 32.89
CA PHE A 79 14.09 2.15 32.34
C PHE A 79 13.50 3.31 31.51
N LEU A 80 13.62 4.55 31.99
CA LEU A 80 13.18 5.74 31.24
C LEU A 80 13.98 5.92 29.94
N GLU A 81 15.30 5.73 29.98
CA GLU A 81 16.15 5.79 28.78
C GLU A 81 15.77 4.72 27.74
N VAL A 82 15.48 3.49 28.20
CA VAL A 82 15.00 2.42 27.31
C VAL A 82 13.63 2.77 26.72
N LEU A 83 12.71 3.32 27.53
CA LEU A 83 11.39 3.74 27.05
C LEU A 83 11.49 4.86 26.01
N ASP A 84 12.32 5.86 26.23
CA ASP A 84 12.55 6.95 25.28
C ASP A 84 13.22 6.45 24.00
N GLY A 85 14.20 5.54 24.12
CA GLY A 85 14.82 4.87 22.99
C GLY A 85 13.80 4.07 22.17
N LEU A 86 12.91 3.32 22.83
CA LEU A 86 11.86 2.55 22.19
C LEU A 86 10.85 3.48 21.50
N LYS A 87 10.42 4.55 22.16
CA LYS A 87 9.52 5.56 21.60
C LYS A 87 10.10 6.23 20.36
N SER A 88 11.37 6.64 20.41
CA SER A 88 12.07 7.25 19.28
C SER A 88 12.22 6.26 18.12
N SER A 89 12.61 5.01 18.41
CA SER A 89 12.75 3.95 17.43
C SER A 89 11.42 3.64 16.73
N SER A 90 10.33 3.51 17.50
CA SER A 90 8.98 3.32 16.96
C SER A 90 8.54 4.49 16.10
N THR A 91 8.76 5.73 16.55
CA THR A 91 8.41 6.93 15.77
C THR A 91 9.15 6.96 14.43
N ASN A 92 10.46 6.69 14.44
CA ASN A 92 11.29 6.62 13.24
C ASN A 92 10.90 5.45 12.31
N PHE A 93 10.44 4.35 12.88
CA PHE A 93 9.92 3.22 12.10
C PHE A 93 8.62 3.59 11.37
N TYR A 94 7.65 4.19 12.08
CA TYR A 94 6.38 4.61 11.48
C TYR A 94 6.57 5.70 10.43
N SER A 95 7.42 6.71 10.68
CA SER A 95 7.73 7.75 9.70
C SER A 95 8.36 7.17 8.42
N ARG A 96 9.25 6.19 8.52
CA ARG A 96 9.82 5.49 7.35
C ARG A 96 8.77 4.69 6.59
N ILE A 97 7.83 4.06 7.28
CA ILE A 97 6.72 3.35 6.65
C ILE A 97 5.84 4.33 5.88
N GLU A 98 5.45 5.44 6.50
CA GLU A 98 4.63 6.50 5.89
C GLU A 98 5.29 7.04 4.61
N GLN A 99 6.56 7.44 4.68
CA GLN A 99 7.33 7.91 3.52
C GLN A 99 7.39 6.86 2.40
N LYS A 100 7.57 5.58 2.75
CA LYS A 100 7.60 4.50 1.75
C LYS A 100 6.23 4.34 1.07
N TYR A 101 5.13 4.43 1.81
CA TYR A 101 3.79 4.37 1.25
C TYR A 101 3.48 5.60 0.37
N GLU A 102 3.86 6.80 0.79
CA GLU A 102 3.73 8.01 -0.02
C GLU A 102 4.49 7.89 -1.34
N GLN A 103 5.75 7.44 -1.28
CA GLN A 103 6.56 7.24 -2.48
C GLN A 103 5.95 6.18 -3.40
N GLN A 104 5.48 5.05 -2.85
CA GLN A 104 4.82 4.01 -3.65
C GLN A 104 3.53 4.52 -4.30
N ASN A 105 2.73 5.32 -3.60
CA ASN A 105 1.53 5.93 -4.15
C ASN A 105 1.88 6.88 -5.30
N LEU A 106 2.89 7.73 -5.15
CA LEU A 106 3.36 8.61 -6.21
C LEU A 106 3.87 7.82 -7.43
N ASP A 107 4.63 6.75 -7.21
CA ASP A 107 5.13 5.90 -8.29
C ASP A 107 3.98 5.24 -9.06
N VAL A 108 2.97 4.72 -8.36
CA VAL A 108 1.77 4.14 -8.99
C VAL A 108 0.99 5.19 -9.78
N ILE A 109 0.77 6.38 -9.20
CA ILE A 109 0.09 7.49 -9.89
C ILE A 109 0.84 7.87 -11.17
N ASN A 110 2.17 8.00 -11.09
CA ASN A 110 3.00 8.34 -12.25
C ASN A 110 2.96 7.25 -13.32
N GLN A 111 3.02 5.97 -12.94
CA GLN A 111 2.92 4.85 -13.87
C GLN A 111 1.56 4.80 -14.57
N VAL A 112 0.46 4.96 -13.82
CA VAL A 112 -0.90 4.99 -14.37
C VAL A 112 -1.08 6.20 -15.28
N SER A 113 -0.62 7.39 -14.87
CA SER A 113 -0.69 8.60 -15.68
C SER A 113 0.07 8.45 -17.01
N HIS A 114 1.28 7.89 -16.96
CA HIS A 114 2.10 7.66 -18.15
C HIS A 114 1.47 6.62 -19.08
N LYS A 115 0.95 5.53 -18.53
CA LYS A 115 0.25 4.50 -19.30
C LYS A 115 -1.00 5.07 -19.97
N ASN A 116 -1.85 5.76 -19.21
CA ASN A 116 -3.06 6.39 -19.75
C ASN A 116 -2.74 7.40 -20.86
N SER A 117 -1.65 8.16 -20.70
CA SER A 117 -1.22 9.11 -21.74
C SER A 117 -0.84 8.41 -23.04
N LYS A 118 -0.12 7.28 -22.96
CA LYS A 118 0.21 6.45 -24.13
C LYS A 118 -1.04 5.81 -24.75
N ASP A 119 -1.90 5.24 -23.93
CA ASP A 119 -3.14 4.59 -24.39
C ASP A 119 -4.05 5.62 -25.10
N LEU A 120 -4.11 6.86 -24.61
CA LEU A 120 -4.83 7.96 -25.27
C LEU A 120 -4.19 8.39 -26.59
N GLU A 121 -2.87 8.44 -26.66
CA GLU A 121 -2.15 8.76 -27.90
C GLU A 121 -2.38 7.68 -28.97
N GLU A 122 -2.30 6.41 -28.60
CA GLU A 122 -2.58 5.28 -29.47
C GLU A 122 -4.04 5.27 -29.93
N PHE A 123 -4.97 5.47 -29.00
CA PHE A 123 -6.39 5.60 -29.33
C PHE A 123 -6.65 6.73 -30.32
N SER A 124 -6.08 7.92 -30.10
CA SER A 124 -6.18 9.07 -31.01
C SER A 124 -5.62 8.74 -32.40
N LYS A 125 -4.50 8.01 -32.48
CA LYS A 125 -3.92 7.59 -33.75
C LYS A 125 -4.83 6.62 -34.51
N ILE A 126 -5.34 5.60 -33.84
CA ILE A 126 -6.29 4.62 -34.43
C ILE A 126 -7.55 5.33 -34.91
N TYR A 127 -8.08 6.24 -34.09
CA TYR A 127 -9.27 7.01 -34.44
C TYR A 127 -9.06 7.86 -35.69
N ARG A 128 -7.92 8.56 -35.80
CA ARG A 128 -7.56 9.34 -37.01
C ARG A 128 -7.39 8.45 -38.25
N GLN A 129 -6.77 7.28 -38.11
CA GLN A 129 -6.65 6.33 -39.22
C GLN A 129 -8.02 5.83 -39.70
N ASN A 130 -8.88 5.43 -38.77
CA ASN A 130 -10.23 4.97 -39.10
C ASN A 130 -11.06 6.07 -39.77
N LEU A 131 -10.98 7.31 -39.28
CA LEU A 131 -11.62 8.46 -39.92
C LEU A 131 -11.13 8.67 -41.36
N SER A 132 -9.81 8.57 -41.59
CA SER A 132 -9.24 8.70 -42.93
C SER A 132 -9.74 7.61 -43.88
N VAL A 133 -9.78 6.35 -43.42
CA VAL A 133 -10.29 5.23 -44.22
C VAL A 133 -11.77 5.43 -44.54
N MET A 134 -12.57 5.81 -43.54
CA MET A 134 -14.00 6.06 -43.72
C MET A 134 -14.26 7.22 -44.70
N GLN A 135 -13.47 8.28 -44.64
CA GLN A 135 -13.55 9.39 -45.60
C GLN A 135 -13.24 8.94 -47.04
N GLU A 136 -12.23 8.07 -47.22
CA GLU A 136 -11.88 7.55 -48.52
C GLU A 136 -12.97 6.62 -49.08
N ASP A 137 -13.52 5.74 -48.24
CA ASP A 137 -14.62 4.84 -48.61
C ASP A 137 -15.90 5.61 -48.93
N MET A 138 -16.25 6.64 -48.15
CA MET A 138 -17.36 7.54 -48.47
C MET A 138 -17.15 8.22 -49.82
N LYS A 139 -15.94 8.71 -50.11
CA LYS A 139 -15.63 9.34 -51.40
C LYS A 139 -15.78 8.35 -52.56
N LYS A 140 -15.33 7.10 -52.40
CA LYS A 140 -15.52 6.04 -53.40
C LYS A 140 -16.99 5.74 -53.64
N THR A 141 -17.78 5.62 -52.58
CA THR A 141 -19.23 5.37 -52.69
C THR A 141 -19.94 6.53 -53.37
N ILE A 142 -19.67 7.77 -52.97
CA ILE A 142 -20.25 8.97 -53.60
C ILE A 142 -19.89 9.02 -55.08
N ASN A 143 -18.64 8.79 -55.45
CA ASN A 143 -18.22 8.79 -56.85
C ASN A 143 -18.93 7.71 -57.66
N LYS A 144 -19.07 6.51 -57.11
CA LYS A 144 -19.79 5.40 -57.76
C LYS A 144 -21.28 5.71 -57.96
N GLU A 145 -21.94 6.28 -56.94
CA GLU A 145 -23.34 6.69 -57.04
C GLU A 145 -23.54 7.84 -58.03
N LEU A 146 -22.59 8.78 -58.08
CA LEU A 146 -22.59 9.88 -59.05
C LEU A 146 -22.44 9.36 -60.47
N GLU A 147 -21.47 8.47 -60.73
CA GLU A 147 -21.28 7.83 -62.04
C GLU A 147 -22.52 7.06 -62.49
N SER A 148 -23.14 6.28 -61.58
CA SER A 148 -24.38 5.56 -61.85
C SER A 148 -25.52 6.52 -62.20
N SER A 149 -25.67 7.60 -61.43
CA SER A 149 -26.71 8.61 -61.68
C SER A 149 -26.51 9.33 -63.02
N VAL A 150 -25.25 9.60 -63.39
CA VAL A 150 -24.92 10.21 -64.68
C VAL A 150 -25.31 9.28 -65.84
N GLU A 151 -25.02 7.99 -65.74
CA GLU A 151 -25.41 7.02 -66.78
C GLU A 151 -26.94 6.82 -66.84
N GLU A 152 -27.64 6.79 -65.70
CA GLU A 152 -29.10 6.75 -65.67
C GLU A 152 -29.72 7.97 -66.37
N VAL A 153 -29.22 9.18 -66.08
CA VAL A 153 -29.68 10.42 -66.74
C VAL A 153 -29.40 10.38 -68.24
N LYS A 154 -28.24 9.86 -68.66
CA LYS A 154 -27.89 9.73 -70.07
C LYS A 154 -28.82 8.74 -70.78
N LYS A 155 -29.09 7.59 -70.17
CA LYS A 155 -30.02 6.59 -70.69
C LYS A 155 -31.43 7.16 -70.81
N TYR A 156 -31.92 7.83 -69.77
CA TYR A 156 -33.22 8.51 -69.80
C TYR A 156 -33.32 9.55 -70.92
N LYS A 157 -32.26 10.36 -71.13
CA LYS A 157 -32.21 11.33 -72.23
C LYS A 157 -32.29 10.65 -73.59
N GLN A 158 -31.56 9.55 -73.80
CA GLN A 158 -31.61 8.79 -75.05
C GLN A 158 -33.00 8.20 -75.29
N GLU A 159 -33.58 7.53 -74.29
CA GLU A 159 -34.94 6.97 -74.38
C GLU A 159 -35.99 8.04 -74.70
N LYS A 160 -35.82 9.26 -74.17
CA LYS A 160 -36.71 10.39 -74.49
C LYS A 160 -36.52 10.91 -75.92
N LEU A 161 -35.29 10.98 -76.42
CA LEU A 161 -35.03 11.37 -77.80
C LEU A 161 -35.60 10.34 -78.78
N ASP A 162 -35.36 9.05 -78.55
CA ASP A 162 -35.89 7.98 -79.40
C ASP A 162 -37.43 7.99 -79.44
N ASN A 163 -38.08 8.28 -78.31
CA ASN A 163 -39.53 8.43 -78.23
C ASN A 163 -40.02 9.66 -79.02
N ILE A 164 -39.34 10.81 -78.88
CA ILE A 164 -39.66 12.03 -79.65
C ILE A 164 -39.52 11.77 -81.16
N ASP A 165 -38.45 11.09 -81.59
CA ASP A 165 -38.22 10.75 -82.99
C ASP A 165 -39.32 9.81 -83.52
N SER A 166 -39.70 8.81 -82.74
CA SER A 166 -40.82 7.91 -83.07
C SER A 166 -42.14 8.68 -83.22
N MET A 167 -42.47 9.56 -82.27
CA MET A 167 -43.66 10.42 -82.34
C MET A 167 -43.62 11.39 -83.52
N LEU A 168 -42.45 11.92 -83.86
CA LEU A 168 -42.26 12.83 -85.00
C LEU A 168 -42.51 12.07 -86.31
N HIS A 169 -41.93 10.88 -86.48
CA HIS A 169 -42.18 10.02 -87.63
C HIS A 169 -43.66 9.67 -87.78
N GLU A 170 -44.34 9.31 -86.69
CA GLU A 170 -45.78 9.05 -86.70
C GLU A 170 -46.58 10.26 -87.19
N LYS A 171 -46.27 11.47 -86.67
CA LYS A 171 -46.94 12.70 -87.11
C LYS A 171 -46.63 13.09 -88.55
N ILE A 172 -45.38 12.94 -89.00
CA ILE A 172 -44.99 13.17 -90.40
C ILE A 172 -45.76 12.22 -91.32
N ASN A 173 -45.82 10.93 -90.99
CA ASN A 173 -46.56 9.93 -91.78
C ASN A 173 -48.06 10.23 -91.81
N ALA A 174 -48.65 10.65 -90.68
CA ALA A 174 -50.05 11.05 -90.63
C ALA A 174 -50.33 12.30 -91.49
N LEU A 175 -49.43 13.29 -91.46
CA LEU A 175 -49.51 14.49 -92.31
C LEU A 175 -49.34 14.14 -93.79
N ALA A 176 -48.36 13.31 -94.14
CA ALA A 176 -48.11 12.87 -95.50
C ALA A 176 -49.32 12.11 -96.06
N THR A 177 -49.86 11.15 -95.32
CA THR A 177 -51.08 10.41 -95.70
C THR A 177 -52.27 11.34 -95.94
N LYS A 178 -52.39 12.42 -95.15
CA LYS A 178 -53.48 13.38 -95.27
C LYS A 178 -53.30 14.35 -96.44
N LEU A 179 -52.08 14.82 -96.70
CA LEU A 179 -51.82 15.89 -97.67
C LEU A 179 -51.49 15.35 -99.07
N LEU A 180 -50.74 14.25 -99.20
CA LEU A 180 -50.31 13.73 -100.51
C LEU A 180 -51.47 13.52 -101.50
N PRO A 181 -52.65 13.00 -101.12
CA PRO A 181 -53.78 12.85 -102.05
C PRO A 181 -54.28 14.17 -102.65
N ASP A 182 -54.15 15.28 -101.92
CA ASP A 182 -54.65 16.60 -102.33
C ASP A 182 -53.62 17.35 -103.20
N PHE A 183 -52.33 17.00 -103.14
CA PHE A 183 -51.25 17.69 -103.84
C PHE A 183 -50.64 16.92 -105.02
N ILE A 184 -50.89 15.61 -105.13
CA ILE A 184 -50.41 14.79 -106.25
C ILE A 184 -51.45 14.80 -107.37
N SER A 185 -51.04 15.15 -108.58
CA SER A 185 -51.94 15.07 -109.74
C SER A 185 -52.26 13.61 -110.07
N ILE A 186 -53.43 13.34 -110.66
CA ILE A 186 -53.81 11.97 -111.07
C ILE A 186 -52.73 11.33 -111.97
N SER A 187 -52.08 12.13 -112.82
CA SER A 187 -50.99 11.68 -113.69
C SER A 187 -49.77 11.19 -112.90
N ASP A 188 -49.39 11.91 -111.84
CA ASP A 188 -48.25 11.54 -111.00
C ASP A 188 -48.57 10.28 -110.16
N HIS A 189 -49.83 10.15 -109.71
CA HIS A 189 -50.30 8.96 -109.01
C HIS A 189 -50.22 7.71 -109.89
N GLU A 190 -50.60 7.80 -111.16
CA GLU A 190 -50.48 6.71 -112.13
C GLU A 190 -49.02 6.36 -112.44
N GLU A 191 -48.13 7.36 -112.54
CA GLU A 191 -46.70 7.13 -112.75
C GLU A 191 -46.07 6.43 -111.54
N MET A 192 -46.39 6.87 -110.32
CA MET A 192 -45.93 6.23 -109.09
C MET A 192 -46.44 4.78 -108.97
N PHE A 193 -47.70 4.52 -109.34
CA PHE A 193 -48.26 3.17 -109.36
C PHE A 193 -47.55 2.28 -110.38
N LYS A 194 -47.33 2.77 -111.62
CA LYS A 194 -46.60 2.03 -112.65
C LYS A 194 -45.17 1.71 -112.22
N LYS A 195 -44.44 2.68 -111.65
CA LYS A 195 -43.10 2.46 -111.10
C LYS A 195 -43.10 1.40 -110.01
N ALA A 196 -44.01 1.50 -109.04
CA ALA A 196 -44.11 0.51 -107.95
C ALA A 196 -44.42 -0.91 -108.47
N VAL A 197 -45.29 -1.04 -109.48
CA VAL A 197 -45.60 -2.33 -110.12
C VAL A 197 -44.40 -2.88 -110.91
N GLU A 198 -43.67 -2.02 -111.63
CA GLU A 198 -42.44 -2.42 -112.33
C GLU A 198 -41.35 -2.87 -111.37
N GLU A 199 -41.19 -2.19 -110.23
CA GLU A 199 -40.22 -2.52 -109.20
C GLU A 199 -40.57 -3.83 -108.49
N ALA A 200 -41.84 -4.01 -108.11
CA ALA A 200 -42.32 -5.27 -107.52
C ALA A 200 -42.21 -6.46 -108.48
N LYS A 201 -42.34 -6.22 -109.80
CA LYS A 201 -42.09 -7.24 -110.83
C LYS A 201 -40.59 -7.58 -110.95
N LYS A 202 -39.69 -6.59 -110.80
CA LYS A 202 -38.23 -6.82 -110.74
C LYS A 202 -37.81 -7.58 -109.47
N GLU A 203 -38.50 -7.35 -108.36
CA GLU A 203 -38.25 -8.00 -107.07
C GLU A 203 -38.93 -9.38 -106.92
N GLY A 204 -39.72 -9.81 -107.91
CA GLY A 204 -40.33 -11.15 -107.95
C GLY A 204 -41.58 -11.31 -107.09
N LEU A 205 -42.23 -10.21 -106.68
CA LEU A 205 -43.46 -10.23 -105.87
C LEU A 205 -44.71 -10.58 -106.69
N PHE A 206 -44.65 -10.44 -108.01
CA PHE A 206 -45.74 -10.78 -108.94
C PHE A 206 -45.27 -11.80 -109.97
N ASN A 207 -45.75 -13.05 -109.82
CA ASN A 207 -45.77 -14.08 -110.85
C ASN A 207 -47.17 -14.16 -111.46
#